data_AF-A0A946G637-F1
#
_entry.id   AF-A0A946G637-F1
#
_cell.length_a   1.000
_cell.length_b   1.000
_cell.length_c   1.000
_cell.angle_alpha   90.00
_cell.angle_beta   90.00
_cell.angle_gamma   90.00
#
_symmetry.space_group_name_H-M   'P 1'
#
loop_
_entity.id
_entity.type
_entity.pdbx_description
1 polymer ?
#
loop_
_entity_poly.entity_id
_entity_poly.type
_entity_poly.pdbx_seq_one_letter_code
_entity_poly.pdbx_strand_id
1 'polypeptide(L)'
;MRGNTISRKVLNESDLIKILQKYNYDIIDCATLSIEEQIKQFSEAKNIIIPNGAAITNLLFVPDAINVIEIRSNLDGNFSRKINLNNRFNLYLFEKTIKVGQKLRKDIIFDILTIKKLVEDKKIFNISYFF
;
A
#
# COMPACT_ATOMS: atom_id res chain seq x y z
N MET A 1 0.85 -9.29 -0.26
CA MET A 1 1.76 -8.83 -1.33
C MET A 1 2.09 -10.03 -2.20
N ARG A 2 2.17 -9.89 -3.54
CA ARG A 2 2.50 -11.03 -4.42
C ARG A 2 3.96 -11.46 -4.20
N GLY A 3 4.19 -12.56 -3.50
CA GLY A 3 5.54 -13.06 -3.19
C GLY A 3 6.41 -13.49 -4.38
N ASN A 4 5.91 -13.47 -5.63
CA ASN A 4 6.67 -13.97 -6.78
C ASN A 4 6.31 -13.31 -8.13
N THR A 5 6.66 -12.02 -8.31
CA THR A 5 6.56 -11.37 -9.64
C THR A 5 7.87 -10.69 -10.05
N ILE A 6 8.18 -10.80 -11.35
CA ILE A 6 9.47 -10.39 -11.96
C ILE A 6 9.57 -8.87 -12.15
N SER A 7 8.45 -8.13 -12.15
CA SER A 7 8.40 -6.77 -12.71
C SER A 7 8.51 -5.60 -11.72
N ARG A 8 8.39 -5.84 -10.39
CA ARG A 8 8.55 -4.83 -9.34
C ARG A 8 8.77 -5.49 -7.99
N LYS A 9 9.96 -5.35 -7.40
CA LYS A 9 10.24 -5.83 -6.04
C LYS A 9 10.34 -4.67 -5.05
N VAL A 10 9.78 -4.86 -3.85
CA VAL A 10 10.12 -4.03 -2.70
C VAL A 10 11.37 -4.64 -2.07
N LEU A 11 12.54 -4.02 -2.27
CA LEU A 11 13.81 -4.67 -1.92
C LEU A 11 14.00 -4.88 -0.41
N ASN A 12 13.35 -4.05 0.41
CA ASN A 12 13.36 -4.14 1.87
C ASN A 12 11.96 -4.52 2.42
N GLU A 13 11.25 -5.39 1.73
CA GLU A 13 9.91 -5.86 2.11
C GLU A 13 9.89 -6.45 3.53
N SER A 14 10.89 -7.25 3.89
CA SER A 14 10.99 -7.85 5.22
C SER A 14 11.09 -6.82 6.34
N ASP A 15 11.80 -5.71 6.10
CA ASP A 15 11.93 -4.64 7.10
C ASP A 15 10.64 -3.84 7.20
N LEU A 16 10.00 -3.57 6.07
CA LEU A 16 8.69 -2.93 6.03
C LEU A 16 7.65 -3.76 6.80
N ILE A 17 7.58 -5.06 6.55
CA ILE A 17 6.68 -5.99 7.25
C ILE A 17 6.90 -5.94 8.76
N LYS A 18 8.15 -6.06 9.22
CA LYS A 18 8.49 -6.03 10.66
C LYS A 18 8.01 -4.74 11.33
N ILE A 19 8.07 -3.61 10.62
CA ILE A 19 7.64 -2.32 11.16
C ILE A 19 6.13 -2.23 11.18
N LEU A 20 5.46 -2.60 10.10
CA LEU A 20 4.00 -2.59 10.03
C LEU A 20 3.37 -3.50 11.09
N GLN A 21 3.97 -4.66 11.35
CA GLN A 21 3.56 -5.56 12.44
C GLN A 21 3.67 -4.90 13.83
N LYS A 22 4.69 -4.06 14.07
CA LYS A 22 4.79 -3.29 15.33
C LYS A 22 3.66 -2.27 15.51
N TYR A 23 3.00 -1.89 14.42
CA TYR A 23 1.84 -1.00 14.43
C TYR A 23 0.52 -1.76 14.22
N ASN A 24 0.50 -3.07 14.46
CA ASN A 24 -0.69 -3.93 14.39
C ASN A 24 -1.35 -3.97 13.00
N TYR A 25 -0.57 -3.88 11.93
CA TYR A 25 -1.05 -4.17 10.59
C TYR A 25 -1.01 -5.67 10.31
N ASP A 26 -2.10 -6.17 9.74
CA ASP A 26 -2.16 -7.51 9.16
C ASP A 26 -1.44 -7.54 7.80
N ILE A 27 -0.57 -8.53 7.63
CA ILE A 27 0.17 -8.72 6.38
C ILE A 27 -0.53 -9.79 5.56
N ILE A 28 -1.26 -9.36 4.54
CA ILE A 28 -2.07 -10.24 3.70
C ILE A 28 -1.35 -10.52 2.37
N ASP A 29 -1.10 -11.79 2.07
CA ASP A 29 -0.84 -12.23 0.71
C ASP A 29 -2.15 -12.64 0.00
N CYS A 30 -2.69 -11.76 -0.83
CA CYS A 30 -3.89 -12.04 -1.60
C CYS A 30 -3.76 -13.28 -2.52
N ALA A 31 -2.54 -13.71 -2.88
CA ALA A 31 -2.35 -14.91 -3.69
C ALA A 31 -2.69 -16.20 -2.92
N THR A 32 -2.74 -16.15 -1.58
CA THR A 32 -3.06 -17.31 -0.74
C THR A 32 -4.52 -17.32 -0.28
N LEU A 33 -5.33 -16.35 -0.73
CA LEU A 33 -6.72 -16.17 -0.29
C LEU A 33 -7.70 -16.40 -1.45
N SER A 34 -8.84 -17.02 -1.15
CA SER A 34 -9.98 -17.06 -2.06
C SER A 34 -10.53 -15.64 -2.29
N ILE A 35 -11.39 -15.48 -3.31
CA ILE A 35 -12.02 -14.18 -3.56
C ILE A 35 -12.93 -13.78 -2.39
N GLU A 36 -13.67 -14.72 -1.82
CA GLU A 36 -14.54 -14.51 -0.66
C GLU A 36 -13.74 -14.07 0.57
N GLU A 37 -12.58 -14.69 0.81
CA GLU A 37 -11.68 -14.31 1.89
C GLU A 37 -11.09 -12.91 1.66
N GLN A 38 -10.71 -12.59 0.43
CA GLN A 38 -10.25 -11.24 0.08
C GLN A 38 -11.35 -10.20 0.31
N ILE A 39 -12.59 -10.47 -0.11
CA ILE A 39 -13.72 -9.57 0.11
C ILE A 39 -13.90 -9.31 1.61
N LYS A 40 -13.95 -10.37 2.41
CA LYS A 40 -14.13 -10.25 3.87
C LYS A 40 -13.04 -9.39 4.49
N GLN A 41 -11.77 -9.73 4.24
CA GLN A 41 -10.62 -9.03 4.82
C GLN A 41 -10.60 -7.54 4.42
N PHE A 42 -10.85 -7.24 3.15
CA PHE A 42 -10.82 -5.86 2.66
C PHE A 42 -12.04 -5.04 3.12
N SER A 43 -13.21 -5.67 3.33
CA SER A 43 -14.41 -4.99 3.84
C SER A 43 -14.30 -4.48 5.28
N GLU A 44 -13.42 -5.09 6.08
CA GLU A 44 -13.19 -4.72 7.47
C GLU A 44 -11.98 -3.77 7.63
N ALA A 45 -11.27 -3.48 6.54
CA ALA A 45 -10.06 -2.68 6.57
C ALA A 45 -10.36 -1.20 6.85
N LYS A 46 -9.65 -0.65 7.84
CA LYS A 46 -9.70 0.77 8.19
C LYS A 46 -8.63 1.59 7.49
N ASN A 47 -7.53 0.93 7.14
CA ASN A 47 -6.34 1.51 6.54
C ASN A 47 -5.69 0.45 5.67
N ILE A 48 -5.27 0.83 4.46
CA ILE A 48 -4.65 -0.09 3.51
C ILE A 48 -3.33 0.48 3.04
N ILE A 49 -2.30 -0.37 3.02
CA ILE A 49 -1.05 -0.13 2.33
C ILE A 49 -0.96 -1.17 1.20
N ILE A 50 -0.91 -0.72 -0.05
CA ILE A 50 -1.07 -1.60 -1.21
C ILE A 50 -0.06 -1.29 -2.32
N PRO A 51 0.57 -2.31 -2.95
CA PRO A 51 1.37 -2.08 -4.14
C PRO A 51 0.51 -1.71 -5.34
N ASN A 52 1.04 -0.82 -6.18
CA ASN A 52 0.44 -0.47 -7.45
C ASN A 52 0.33 -1.68 -8.40
N GLY A 53 -0.67 -1.66 -9.27
CA GLY A 53 -0.98 -2.69 -10.24
C GLY A 53 -2.24 -3.45 -9.88
N ALA A 54 -2.28 -4.73 -10.20
CA ALA A 54 -3.49 -5.55 -10.09
C ALA A 54 -4.07 -5.62 -8.66
N ALA A 55 -3.25 -5.45 -7.61
CA ALA A 55 -3.76 -5.47 -6.24
C ALA A 55 -4.78 -4.35 -5.96
N ILE A 56 -4.70 -3.23 -6.68
CA ILE A 56 -5.64 -2.09 -6.57
C ILE A 56 -7.10 -2.54 -6.78
N THR A 57 -7.37 -3.62 -7.53
CA THR A 57 -8.74 -4.12 -7.72
C THR A 57 -9.41 -4.50 -6.42
N ASN A 58 -8.66 -4.93 -5.41
CA ASN A 58 -9.23 -5.31 -4.12
C ASN A 58 -9.76 -4.10 -3.33
N LEU A 59 -9.39 -2.87 -3.71
CA LEU A 59 -9.99 -1.66 -3.16
C LEU A 59 -11.48 -1.52 -3.47
N LEU A 60 -12.01 -2.28 -4.43
CA LEU A 60 -13.45 -2.35 -4.69
C LEU A 60 -14.23 -2.79 -3.45
N PHE A 61 -13.65 -3.67 -2.62
CA PHE A 61 -14.32 -4.29 -1.47
C PHE A 61 -14.16 -3.50 -0.17
N VAL A 62 -13.47 -2.37 -0.20
CA VAL A 62 -13.10 -1.61 0.99
C VAL A 62 -14.13 -0.52 1.27
N PRO A 63 -14.36 -0.14 2.54
CA PRO A 63 -15.23 1.00 2.86
C PRO A 63 -14.72 2.33 2.27
N ASP A 64 -15.62 3.28 2.06
CA ASP A 64 -15.29 4.62 1.58
C ASP A 64 -14.58 5.45 2.66
N ALA A 65 -13.89 6.51 2.23
CA ALA A 65 -13.19 7.49 3.06
C ALA A 65 -12.10 6.92 3.98
N ILE A 66 -11.68 5.67 3.77
CA ILE A 66 -10.52 5.11 4.47
C ILE A 66 -9.20 5.68 3.93
N ASN A 67 -8.12 5.48 4.69
CA ASN A 67 -6.79 5.85 4.23
C ASN A 67 -6.16 4.74 3.39
N VAL A 68 -5.70 5.10 2.20
CA VAL A 68 -5.02 4.19 1.29
C VAL A 68 -3.64 4.75 0.98
N ILE A 69 -2.59 4.00 1.28
CA ILE A 69 -1.23 4.28 0.82
C ILE A 69 -0.94 3.39 -0.37
N GLU A 70 -0.81 3.99 -1.55
CA GLU A 70 -0.36 3.30 -2.75
C GLU A 70 1.17 3.35 -2.83
N ILE A 71 1.77 2.16 -2.85
CA ILE A 71 3.19 1.95 -3.04
C ILE A 71 3.49 1.83 -4.53
N ARG A 72 4.32 2.73 -5.08
CA ARG A 72 4.62 2.71 -6.50
C ARG A 72 6.00 3.23 -6.87
N SER A 73 6.40 2.89 -8.09
CA SER A 73 7.58 3.41 -8.74
C SER A 73 7.23 4.65 -9.56
N ASN A 74 8.12 5.62 -9.64
CA ASN A 74 7.98 6.80 -10.50
C ASN A 74 7.92 6.43 -12.00
N LEU A 75 8.31 5.20 -12.36
CA LEU A 75 8.17 4.66 -13.71
C LEU A 75 6.79 4.03 -13.96
N ASP A 76 5.91 4.01 -12.97
CA ASP A 76 4.58 3.45 -13.11
C ASP A 76 3.60 4.47 -13.67
N GLY A 77 2.67 3.99 -14.49
CA GLY A 77 1.53 4.79 -14.92
C GLY A 77 0.65 5.19 -13.73
N ASN A 78 -0.01 6.35 -13.86
CA ASN A 78 -0.94 6.91 -12.87
C ASN A 78 -2.31 6.21 -12.88
N PHE A 79 -2.37 4.90 -12.67
CA PHE A 79 -3.62 4.13 -12.75
C PHE A 79 -4.64 4.57 -11.69
N SER A 80 -4.24 4.68 -10.43
CA SER A 80 -5.09 5.12 -9.32
C SER A 80 -5.75 6.47 -9.55
N ARG A 81 -5.00 7.45 -10.07
CA ARG A 81 -5.53 8.75 -10.48
C ARG A 81 -6.48 8.64 -11.67
N LYS A 82 -6.18 7.80 -12.67
CA LYS A 82 -7.06 7.62 -13.85
C LYS A 82 -8.45 7.10 -13.48
N ILE A 83 -8.56 6.29 -12.43
CA ILE A 83 -9.83 5.76 -11.93
C ILE A 83 -10.41 6.61 -10.76
N ASN A 84 -9.85 7.80 -10.53
CA ASN A 84 -10.29 8.76 -9.51
C ASN A 84 -10.44 8.17 -8.10
N LEU A 85 -9.50 7.31 -7.67
CA LEU A 85 -9.53 6.75 -6.31
C LEU A 85 -9.57 7.82 -5.21
N ASN A 86 -9.02 9.02 -5.49
CA ASN A 86 -9.04 10.17 -4.58
C ASN A 86 -10.45 10.66 -4.25
N ASN A 87 -11.46 10.34 -5.06
CA ASN A 87 -12.84 10.72 -4.78
C ASN A 87 -13.49 9.80 -3.74
N ARG A 88 -12.95 8.59 -3.58
CA ARG A 88 -13.47 7.55 -2.70
C ARG A 88 -12.64 7.39 -1.43
N PHE A 89 -11.34 7.66 -1.50
CA PHE A 89 -10.39 7.39 -0.43
C PHE A 89 -9.49 8.60 -0.14
N ASN A 90 -8.99 8.66 1.09
CA ASN A 90 -7.85 9.51 1.43
C ASN A 90 -6.59 8.86 0.86
N LEU A 91 -6.30 9.12 -0.43
CA LEU A 91 -5.21 8.46 -1.15
C LEU A 91 -3.88 9.19 -0.93
N TYR A 92 -2.88 8.43 -0.51
CA TYR A 92 -1.49 8.86 -0.37
C TYR A 92 -0.61 8.06 -1.33
N LEU A 93 0.22 8.75 -2.10
CA LEU A 93 1.12 8.10 -3.05
C LEU A 93 2.54 8.07 -2.48
N PHE A 94 3.07 6.86 -2.31
CA PHE A 94 4.49 6.67 -2.01
C PHE A 94 5.22 6.31 -3.31
N GLU A 95 5.86 7.32 -3.91
CA GLU A 95 6.53 7.21 -5.20
C GLU A 95 8.06 7.21 -5.01
N LYS A 96 8.71 6.04 -5.15
CA LYS A 96 10.17 5.96 -5.05
C LYS A 96 10.78 4.93 -5.99
N THR A 97 11.60 5.40 -6.92
CA THR A 97 12.45 4.58 -7.80
C THR A 97 13.87 4.47 -7.28
N ILE A 98 14.51 3.33 -7.55
CA ILE A 98 15.93 3.14 -7.30
C ILE A 98 16.70 3.26 -8.61
N LYS A 99 17.86 3.92 -8.56
CA LYS A 99 18.88 3.88 -9.62
C LYS A 99 19.87 2.76 -9.31
N VAL A 100 20.15 1.89 -10.27
CA VAL A 100 21.26 0.94 -10.18
C VAL A 100 22.16 1.16 -11.39
N GLY A 101 23.38 1.66 -11.13
CA GLY A 101 24.20 2.29 -12.16
C GLY A 101 23.49 3.52 -12.74
N GLN A 102 23.46 3.65 -14.07
CA GLN A 102 22.79 4.76 -14.76
C GLN A 102 21.32 4.49 -15.11
N LYS A 103 20.81 3.26 -14.92
CA LYS A 103 19.44 2.89 -15.30
C LYS A 103 18.48 2.93 -14.12
N LEU A 104 17.31 3.50 -14.33
CA LEU A 104 16.19 3.42 -13.39
C LEU A 104 15.57 2.03 -13.48
N ARG A 105 15.31 1.41 -12.33
CA ARG A 105 14.52 0.17 -12.24
C ARG A 105 13.16 0.48 -11.60
N LYS A 106 12.17 -0.38 -11.91
CA LYS A 106 10.86 -0.34 -11.26
C LYS A 106 10.89 -0.78 -9.80
N ASP A 107 11.97 -1.40 -9.36
CA ASP A 107 12.19 -1.77 -7.96
C ASP A 107 12.05 -0.55 -7.03
N ILE A 108 11.52 -0.81 -5.83
CA ILE A 108 11.22 0.20 -4.82
C ILE A 108 12.02 -0.14 -3.55
N ILE A 109 12.67 0.86 -2.96
CA ILE A 109 13.14 0.80 -1.57
C ILE A 109 12.22 1.69 -0.76
N PHE A 110 11.61 1.12 0.27
CA PHE A 110 10.85 1.88 1.24
C PHE A 110 11.78 2.67 2.13
N ASP A 111 11.52 3.96 2.23
CA ASP A 111 12.06 4.75 3.31
C ASP A 111 11.28 4.41 4.58
N ILE A 112 11.89 3.55 5.38
CA ILE A 112 11.37 3.08 6.66
C ILE A 112 11.01 4.25 7.58
N LEU A 113 11.84 5.29 7.64
CA LEU A 113 11.58 6.45 8.50
C LEU A 113 10.37 7.23 8.02
N THR A 114 10.14 7.28 6.71
CA THR A 114 8.95 7.92 6.14
C THR A 114 7.68 7.15 6.52
N ILE A 115 7.64 5.83 6.35
CA ILE A 115 6.47 5.03 6.79
C ILE A 115 6.28 5.15 8.30
N LYS A 116 7.37 5.07 9.06
CA LYS A 116 7.32 5.23 10.50
C LYS A 116 6.67 6.55 10.88
N LYS A 117 7.10 7.67 10.29
CA LYS A 117 6.45 8.98 10.49
C LYS A 117 5.00 9.00 10.03
N LEU A 118 4.66 8.45 8.87
CA LEU A 118 3.28 8.41 8.38
C LEU A 118 2.36 7.63 9.33
N VAL A 119 2.87 6.53 9.90
CA VAL A 119 2.14 5.68 10.86
C VAL A 119 2.10 6.32 12.26
N GLU A 120 3.21 6.89 12.74
CA GLU A 120 3.36 7.47 14.09
C GLU A 120 2.79 8.88 14.24
N ASP A 121 2.93 9.75 13.24
CA ASP A 121 2.44 11.13 13.31
C ASP A 121 0.91 11.18 13.40
N LYS A 122 0.23 10.03 13.26
CA LYS A 122 -1.23 9.85 13.37
C LYS A 122 -2.04 10.78 12.45
N LYS A 123 -1.40 11.61 11.62
CA LYS A 123 -2.05 12.54 10.68
C LYS A 123 -2.82 11.84 9.58
N ILE A 124 -2.45 10.60 9.25
CA ILE A 124 -3.18 9.75 8.32
C ILE A 124 -4.13 8.81 9.09
N PHE A 125 -3.73 8.31 10.26
CA PHE A 125 -4.37 7.15 10.90
C PHE A 125 -5.22 7.42 12.15
N ASN A 126 -5.24 8.66 12.69
CA ASN A 126 -6.22 9.07 13.69
C ASN A 126 -7.40 9.77 13.00
N ILE A 127 -8.52 9.08 12.88
CA ILE A 127 -9.79 9.71 13.23
C ILE A 127 -10.23 9.06 14.53
N SER A 128 -9.66 9.51 15.64
CA SER A 128 -10.26 9.30 16.95
C SER A 128 -11.44 10.26 17.04
N TYR A 129 -12.64 9.82 16.66
CA TYR A 129 -13.85 10.51 17.09
C TYR A 129 -13.95 10.31 18.60
N PHE A 130 -13.66 11.37 19.38
CA PHE A 130 -14.24 11.52 20.71
C PHE A 130 -15.72 11.88 20.51
N PHE A 131 -16.61 11.20 21.25
CA PHE A 131 -18.04 11.50 21.28
C PHE A 131 -18.31 12.93 21.78
#